data_AF-A0A431HI78-F1
#
_entry.id   AF-A0A431HI78-F1
#
_cell.length_a   1.000
_cell.length_b   1.000
_cell.length_c   1.000
_cell.angle_alpha   90.00
_cell.angle_beta   90.00
_cell.angle_gamma   90.00
#
_symmetry.space_group_name_H-M   'P 1'
#
loop_
_entity.id
_entity.type
_entity.pdbx_description
1 polymer ?
#
loop_
_entity_poly.entity_id
_entity_poly.type
_entity_poly.pdbx_seq_one_letter_code
_entity_poly.pdbx_strand_id
1 'polypeptide(L)'
;MSLVNSVSIIGRGGFGKLLAELIPDDVEVGLYGSKDTVENITSIGSSDVIFLAMPLQAYSDVLKKLRPALKPETLIVDVCSVKVKPAEYIREYLPDHQNVLLTHPLFGPQSYHNKQKKVLVVTAGENAKAKRVIQFCEQKLKLTILMMSNEAHDQRMAEIHVLTFFIARALQQLELHSEPFMTPSFQSLLDLAALDATHTDALFETIQNGNPFAAEERANFIKTLQEIDKDLSSNT
;
A
#
# COMPACT_ATOMS: atom_id res chain seq x y z
N MET A 1 20.60 -18.10 15.40
CA MET A 1 19.91 -17.29 14.37
C MET A 1 18.59 -16.84 14.96
N SER A 2 18.42 -15.54 15.22
CA SER A 2 17.42 -15.04 16.16
C SER A 2 15.98 -15.22 15.66
N LEU A 3 15.11 -15.64 16.57
CA LEU A 3 13.66 -15.49 16.45
C LEU A 3 13.32 -14.00 16.31
N VAL A 4 12.23 -13.69 15.60
CA VAL A 4 11.65 -12.34 15.61
C VAL A 4 10.90 -12.20 16.94
N ASN A 5 11.37 -11.33 17.82
CA ASN A 5 10.76 -11.12 19.14
C ASN A 5 10.09 -9.75 19.24
N SER A 6 10.43 -8.81 18.35
CA SER A 6 9.91 -7.43 18.37
C SER A 6 9.57 -6.91 16.98
N VAL A 7 8.42 -6.25 16.86
CA VAL A 7 7.93 -5.61 15.64
C VAL A 7 7.50 -4.19 15.95
N SER A 8 8.03 -3.23 15.21
CA SER A 8 7.54 -1.85 15.21
C SER A 8 6.74 -1.56 13.95
N ILE A 9 5.54 -0.99 14.08
CA ILE A 9 4.68 -0.57 12.97
C ILE A 9 4.62 0.96 12.98
N ILE A 10 5.12 1.58 11.92
CA ILE A 10 5.06 3.03 11.73
C ILE A 10 3.84 3.35 10.87
N GLY A 11 2.78 3.86 11.50
CA GLY A 11 1.51 4.22 10.86
C GLY A 11 0.30 3.67 11.61
N ARG A 12 -0.47 4.53 12.29
CA ARG A 12 -1.70 4.18 13.04
C ARG A 12 -2.98 4.09 12.20
N GLY A 13 -2.83 4.08 10.87
CA GLY A 13 -3.95 3.95 9.94
C GLY A 13 -4.61 2.58 10.04
N GLY A 14 -5.70 2.38 9.27
CA GLY A 14 -6.43 1.11 9.26
C GLY A 14 -5.53 -0.10 8.99
N PHE A 15 -4.62 0.01 8.01
CA PHE A 15 -3.72 -1.09 7.68
C PHE A 15 -2.68 -1.38 8.78
N GLY A 16 -2.14 -0.36 9.45
CA GLY A 16 -1.21 -0.58 10.57
C GLY A 16 -1.86 -1.23 11.78
N LYS A 17 -3.14 -0.93 12.05
CA LYS A 17 -3.94 -1.65 13.06
C LYS A 17 -4.17 -3.10 12.67
N LEU A 18 -4.55 -3.35 11.43
CA LEU A 18 -4.67 -4.72 10.91
C LEU A 18 -3.34 -5.48 11.06
N LEU A 19 -2.20 -4.88 10.68
CA LEU A 19 -0.90 -5.52 10.88
C LEU A 19 -0.65 -5.90 12.34
N ALA A 20 -0.98 -5.03 13.29
CA ALA A 20 -0.83 -5.32 14.72
C ALA A 20 -1.68 -6.53 15.15
N GLU A 21 -2.88 -6.69 14.61
CA GLU A 21 -3.76 -7.84 14.87
C GLU A 21 -3.26 -9.15 14.25
N LEU A 22 -2.42 -9.09 13.21
CA LEU A 22 -1.90 -10.26 12.49
C LEU A 22 -0.56 -10.77 13.01
N ILE A 23 0.11 -9.99 13.86
CA ILE A 23 1.36 -10.41 14.49
C ILE A 23 1.04 -11.42 15.61
N PRO A 24 1.81 -12.51 15.74
CA PRO A 24 1.63 -13.48 16.82
C PRO A 24 1.69 -12.87 18.22
N ASP A 25 0.89 -13.41 19.15
CA ASP A 25 0.78 -12.92 20.54
C ASP A 25 2.10 -13.00 21.34
N ASP A 26 3.05 -13.84 20.93
CA ASP A 26 4.36 -14.02 21.56
C ASP A 26 5.43 -13.03 21.06
N VAL A 27 5.07 -12.12 20.17
CA VAL A 27 5.94 -11.07 19.62
C VAL A 27 5.56 -9.71 20.20
N GLU A 28 6.53 -8.96 20.70
CA GLU A 28 6.31 -7.59 21.19
C GLU A 28 5.96 -6.65 20.01
N VAL A 29 4.83 -5.95 20.10
CA VAL A 29 4.37 -5.04 19.02
C VAL A 29 4.26 -3.61 19.50
N GLY A 30 4.96 -2.70 18.82
CA GLY A 30 4.79 -1.25 18.95
C GLY A 30 4.06 -0.66 17.76
N LEU A 31 3.05 0.19 18.00
CA LEU A 31 2.29 0.88 16.95
C LEU A 31 2.40 2.41 17.09
N TYR A 32 3.07 3.06 16.14
CA TYR A 32 3.51 4.44 16.24
C TYR A 32 2.82 5.35 15.22
N GLY A 33 2.38 6.53 15.64
CA GLY A 33 1.97 7.62 14.76
C GLY A 33 3.14 8.55 14.44
N SER A 34 2.90 9.60 13.65
CA SER A 34 3.94 10.56 13.25
C SER A 34 4.66 11.20 14.46
N LYS A 35 3.92 11.63 15.49
CA LYS A 35 4.50 12.21 16.71
C LYS A 35 5.27 11.17 17.52
N ASP A 36 4.66 10.02 17.79
CA ASP A 36 5.26 8.96 18.62
C ASP A 36 6.52 8.38 17.99
N THR A 37 6.60 8.37 16.64
CA THR A 37 7.76 7.84 15.91
C THR A 37 9.04 8.58 16.27
N VAL A 38 8.97 9.91 16.43
CA VAL A 38 10.15 10.72 16.78
C VAL A 38 10.57 10.44 18.22
N GLU A 39 9.61 10.41 19.14
CA GLU A 39 9.86 10.18 20.57
C GLU A 39 10.43 8.79 20.85
N ASN A 40 10.07 7.80 20.03
CA ASN A 40 10.43 6.40 20.21
C ASN A 40 11.46 5.89 19.19
N ILE A 41 12.13 6.78 18.46
CA ILE A 41 12.96 6.41 17.30
C ILE A 41 14.06 5.39 17.66
N THR A 42 14.66 5.50 18.84
CA THR A 42 15.68 4.57 19.34
C THR A 42 15.10 3.19 19.62
N SER A 43 13.91 3.13 20.21
CA SER A 43 13.21 1.86 20.47
C SER A 43 12.82 1.18 19.15
N ILE A 44 12.22 1.96 18.24
CA ILE A 44 11.83 1.50 16.90
C ILE A 44 13.04 0.95 16.13
N GLY A 45 14.14 1.69 16.08
CA GLY A 45 15.37 1.29 15.39
C GLY A 45 16.02 0.03 15.97
N SER A 46 15.65 -0.35 17.20
CA SER A 46 16.16 -1.53 17.89
C SER A 46 15.34 -2.82 17.67
N SER A 47 14.16 -2.72 17.05
CA SER A 47 13.26 -3.84 16.77
C SER A 47 13.82 -4.82 15.72
N ASP A 48 13.37 -6.08 15.77
CA ASP A 48 13.78 -7.09 14.79
C ASP A 48 13.20 -6.81 13.40
N VAL A 49 11.98 -6.29 13.35
CA VAL A 49 11.23 -5.95 12.12
C VAL A 49 10.55 -4.59 12.28
N ILE A 50 10.59 -3.76 11.25
CA ILE A 50 9.88 -2.49 11.19
C ILE A 50 8.98 -2.47 9.96
N PHE A 51 7.67 -2.31 10.13
CA PHE A 51 6.72 -2.10 9.05
C PHE A 51 6.53 -0.61 8.75
N LEU A 52 6.68 -0.23 7.47
CA LEU A 52 6.39 1.10 6.96
C LEU A 52 4.94 1.19 6.50
N ALA A 53 4.00 1.36 7.45
CA ALA A 53 2.56 1.41 7.23
C ALA A 53 2.00 2.85 7.19
N MET A 54 2.81 3.81 6.75
CA MET A 54 2.47 5.22 6.62
C MET A 54 2.31 5.64 5.15
N PRO A 55 1.70 6.81 4.85
CA PRO A 55 1.66 7.34 3.49
C PRO A 55 3.06 7.62 2.92
N LEU A 56 3.20 7.53 1.59
CA LEU A 56 4.48 7.68 0.90
C LEU A 56 5.18 9.02 1.19
N GLN A 57 4.40 10.08 1.38
CA GLN A 57 4.86 11.43 1.68
C GLN A 57 5.69 11.49 2.98
N ALA A 58 5.45 10.57 3.93
CA ALA A 58 6.15 10.53 5.20
C ALA A 58 7.48 9.76 5.15
N TYR A 59 7.78 9.06 4.04
CA TYR A 59 8.93 8.14 3.97
C TYR A 59 10.26 8.86 4.15
N SER A 60 10.50 9.95 3.40
CA SER A 60 11.75 10.73 3.50
C SER A 60 12.07 11.10 4.95
N ASP A 61 11.12 11.71 5.64
CA ASP A 61 11.36 12.26 6.97
C ASP A 61 11.55 11.16 8.02
N VAL A 62 10.77 10.08 7.94
CA VAL A 62 10.87 8.95 8.85
C VAL A 62 12.18 8.19 8.63
N LEU A 63 12.52 7.86 7.38
CA LEU A 63 13.72 7.09 7.07
C LEU A 63 14.99 7.83 7.45
N LYS A 64 15.06 9.15 7.22
CA LYS A 64 16.19 10.00 7.67
C LYS A 64 16.39 9.96 9.19
N LYS A 65 15.30 10.02 9.96
CA LYS A 65 15.34 9.96 11.43
C LYS A 65 15.65 8.56 11.94
N LEU A 66 15.19 7.53 11.24
CA LEU A 66 15.40 6.14 11.60
C LEU A 66 16.84 5.70 11.36
N ARG A 67 17.48 6.18 10.28
CA ARG A 67 18.86 5.82 9.87
C ARG A 67 19.86 5.75 11.04
N PRO A 68 20.03 6.78 11.90
CA PRO A 68 21.02 6.73 12.98
C PRO A 68 20.68 5.73 14.10
N ALA A 69 19.43 5.32 14.25
CA ALA A 69 18.98 4.39 15.29
C ALA A 69 18.86 2.94 14.80
N LEU A 70 18.89 2.73 13.48
CA LEU A 70 18.59 1.45 12.85
C LEU A 70 19.72 0.45 13.04
N LYS A 71 19.42 -0.72 13.63
CA LYS A 71 20.39 -1.80 13.71
C LYS A 71 20.59 -2.48 12.34
N PRO A 72 21.82 -2.94 12.01
CA PRO A 72 22.09 -3.58 10.72
C PRO A 72 21.21 -4.81 10.43
N GLU A 73 20.84 -5.57 11.46
CA GLU A 73 20.06 -6.80 11.36
C GLU A 73 18.53 -6.59 11.33
N THR A 74 18.04 -5.38 11.60
CA THR A 74 16.62 -5.05 11.54
C THR A 74 16.10 -5.28 10.12
N LEU A 75 14.90 -5.86 9.96
CA LEU A 75 14.24 -5.96 8.65
C LEU A 75 13.27 -4.80 8.48
N ILE A 76 13.46 -3.99 7.45
CA ILE A 76 12.46 -3.02 7.00
C ILE A 76 11.47 -3.72 6.06
N VAL A 77 10.17 -3.62 6.36
CA VAL A 77 9.09 -4.16 5.54
C VAL A 77 8.23 -3.01 5.01
N ASP A 78 8.28 -2.78 3.70
CA ASP A 78 7.40 -1.85 3.01
C ASP A 78 6.07 -2.52 2.65
N VAL A 79 4.97 -1.81 2.89
CA VAL A 79 3.60 -2.22 2.56
C VAL A 79 2.84 -1.15 1.78
N CYS A 80 3.55 -0.17 1.20
CA CYS A 80 2.94 0.89 0.39
C CYS A 80 2.12 0.33 -0.77
N SER A 81 1.21 1.09 -1.37
CA SER A 81 0.41 0.63 -2.53
C SER A 81 1.14 0.75 -3.87
N VAL A 82 2.26 1.48 -3.91
CA VAL A 82 3.16 1.64 -5.07
C VAL A 82 4.53 1.10 -4.68
N LYS A 83 5.44 0.80 -5.62
CA LYS A 83 6.71 0.09 -5.32
C LYS A 83 7.97 0.80 -5.79
N VAL A 84 7.92 1.51 -6.92
CA VAL A 84 9.10 2.19 -7.48
C VAL A 84 9.62 3.25 -6.49
N LYS A 85 8.76 4.20 -6.08
CA LYS A 85 9.17 5.29 -5.17
C LYS A 85 9.57 4.82 -3.76
N PRO A 86 8.86 3.90 -3.08
CA PRO A 86 9.35 3.34 -1.81
C PRO A 86 10.74 2.71 -1.93
N ALA A 87 11.00 1.96 -3.00
CA ALA A 87 12.30 1.36 -3.24
C ALA A 87 13.40 2.42 -3.43
N GLU A 88 13.11 3.49 -4.18
CA GLU A 88 14.01 4.64 -4.35
C GLU A 88 14.30 5.34 -3.02
N TYR A 89 13.27 5.65 -2.23
CA TYR A 89 13.44 6.31 -0.93
C TYR A 89 14.23 5.46 0.06
N ILE A 90 13.97 4.14 0.12
CA ILE A 90 14.75 3.26 0.99
C ILE A 90 16.22 3.24 0.55
N ARG A 91 16.49 3.17 -0.76
CA ARG A 91 17.86 3.21 -1.29
C ARG A 91 18.55 4.56 -1.03
N GLU A 92 17.84 5.66 -1.18
CA GLU A 92 18.36 7.01 -0.99
C GLU A 92 18.68 7.30 0.49
N TYR A 93 17.74 6.95 1.39
CA TYR A 93 17.83 7.34 2.79
C TYR A 93 18.49 6.28 3.68
N LEU A 94 18.48 5.00 3.27
CA LEU A 94 19.12 3.88 3.95
C LEU A 94 20.08 3.11 3.01
N PRO A 95 21.06 3.76 2.36
CA PRO A 95 21.87 3.15 1.28
C PRO A 95 22.67 1.92 1.72
N ASP A 96 23.06 1.86 2.99
CA ASP A 96 23.87 0.77 3.55
C ASP A 96 23.01 -0.37 4.13
N HIS A 97 21.68 -0.22 4.16
CA HIS A 97 20.78 -1.17 4.80
C HIS A 97 20.25 -2.20 3.81
N GLN A 98 20.66 -3.46 3.98
CA GLN A 98 20.37 -4.54 3.04
C GLN A 98 19.16 -5.41 3.43
N ASN A 99 18.72 -5.31 4.69
CA ASN A 99 17.62 -6.12 5.20
C ASN A 99 16.28 -5.43 4.91
N VAL A 100 15.83 -5.55 3.66
CA VAL A 100 14.59 -4.94 3.16
C VAL A 100 13.68 -6.01 2.56
N LEU A 101 12.38 -5.86 2.76
CA LEU A 101 11.31 -6.62 2.12
C LEU A 101 10.28 -5.63 1.57
N LEU A 102 10.13 -5.57 0.25
CA LEU A 102 9.17 -4.69 -0.41
C LEU A 102 7.92 -5.48 -0.79
N THR A 103 6.76 -5.03 -0.33
CA THR A 103 5.51 -5.75 -0.54
C THR A 103 4.32 -4.84 -0.84
N HIS A 104 3.29 -5.42 -1.43
CA HIS A 104 1.96 -4.81 -1.53
C HIS A 104 0.90 -5.86 -1.18
N PRO A 105 0.32 -5.78 0.02
CA PRO A 105 -0.88 -6.52 0.37
C PRO A 105 -2.06 -5.98 -0.47
N LEU A 106 -2.60 -6.78 -1.39
CA LEU A 106 -3.74 -6.39 -2.23
C LEU A 106 -5.09 -6.53 -1.48
N PHE A 107 -5.07 -6.18 -0.20
CA PHE A 107 -6.20 -6.22 0.71
C PHE A 107 -6.00 -5.18 1.82
N GLY A 108 -7.10 -4.71 2.38
CA GLY A 108 -7.11 -3.80 3.52
C GLY A 108 -8.01 -4.33 4.64
N PRO A 109 -8.20 -3.55 5.72
CA PRO A 109 -9.06 -3.94 6.85
C PRO A 109 -10.48 -4.34 6.42
N GLN A 110 -11.01 -3.67 5.40
CA GLN A 110 -12.36 -3.93 4.86
C GLN A 110 -12.48 -5.24 4.11
N SER A 111 -11.40 -5.72 3.48
CA SER A 111 -11.41 -6.94 2.67
C SER A 111 -10.73 -8.13 3.35
N TYR A 112 -10.00 -7.91 4.44
CA TYR A 112 -9.24 -8.97 5.09
C TYR A 112 -10.13 -10.05 5.72
N HIS A 113 -11.28 -9.72 6.30
CA HIS A 113 -12.15 -10.75 6.88
C HIS A 113 -13.06 -11.43 5.86
N ASN A 114 -13.01 -11.01 4.59
CA ASN A 114 -13.84 -11.58 3.54
C ASN A 114 -13.28 -12.96 3.12
N LYS A 115 -14.14 -13.77 2.49
CA LYS A 115 -13.80 -15.12 2.00
C LYS A 115 -12.92 -15.12 0.73
N GLN A 116 -12.58 -13.95 0.20
CA GLN A 116 -11.77 -13.82 -1.00
C GLN A 116 -10.31 -14.21 -0.72
N LYS A 117 -9.65 -14.73 -1.76
CA LYS A 117 -8.21 -15.02 -1.69
C LYS A 117 -7.45 -13.71 -1.51
N LYS A 118 -6.58 -13.67 -0.51
CA LYS A 118 -5.69 -12.53 -0.28
C LYS A 118 -4.37 -12.75 -1.00
N VAL A 119 -3.91 -11.72 -1.69
CA VAL A 119 -2.64 -11.74 -2.43
C VAL A 119 -1.66 -10.80 -1.75
N LEU A 120 -0.44 -11.27 -1.54
CA LEU A 120 0.71 -10.44 -1.18
C LEU A 120 1.66 -10.41 -2.38
N VAL A 121 1.82 -9.24 -2.99
CA VAL A 121 2.87 -9.04 -3.98
C VAL A 121 4.18 -8.77 -3.26
N VAL A 122 5.25 -9.45 -3.66
CA VAL A 122 6.62 -9.26 -3.15
C VAL A 122 7.49 -8.79 -4.31
N THR A 123 8.19 -7.67 -4.14
CA THR A 123 9.02 -7.10 -5.21
C THR A 123 10.52 -7.05 -4.90
N ALA A 124 10.89 -7.21 -3.63
CA ALA A 124 12.25 -7.46 -3.20
C ALA A 124 12.23 -8.11 -1.81
N GLY A 125 13.21 -8.96 -1.47
CA GLY A 125 13.26 -9.60 -0.15
C GLY A 125 13.99 -10.93 -0.11
N GLU A 126 15.27 -10.95 -0.48
CA GLU A 126 16.02 -12.20 -0.65
C GLU A 126 16.74 -12.69 0.63
N ASN A 127 16.88 -11.80 1.62
CA ASN A 127 17.54 -12.12 2.88
C ASN A 127 16.74 -13.13 3.72
N ALA A 128 17.43 -13.81 4.63
CA ALA A 128 16.83 -14.91 5.40
C ALA A 128 15.68 -14.45 6.33
N LYS A 129 15.66 -13.20 6.79
CA LYS A 129 14.59 -12.67 7.64
C LYS A 129 13.35 -12.35 6.79
N ALA A 130 13.53 -11.73 5.62
CA ALA A 130 12.47 -11.50 4.63
C ALA A 130 11.79 -12.81 4.19
N LYS A 131 12.58 -13.84 3.85
CA LYS A 131 12.06 -15.17 3.49
C LYS A 131 11.19 -15.79 4.60
N ARG A 132 11.55 -15.60 5.87
CA ARG A 132 10.74 -16.07 7.01
C ARG A 132 9.41 -15.32 7.13
N VAL A 133 9.41 -14.00 6.94
CA VAL A 133 8.17 -13.20 6.91
C VAL A 133 7.28 -13.65 5.76
N ILE A 134 7.82 -13.84 4.55
CA ILE A 134 7.07 -14.35 3.39
C ILE A 134 6.49 -15.73 3.69
N GLN A 135 7.28 -16.64 4.28
CA GLN A 135 6.81 -17.98 4.67
C GLN A 135 5.71 -17.90 5.74
N PHE A 136 5.80 -16.99 6.70
CA PHE A 136 4.75 -16.76 7.69
C PHE A 136 3.44 -16.29 7.00
N CYS A 137 3.54 -15.31 6.11
CA CYS A 137 2.42 -14.83 5.31
C CYS A 137 1.74 -15.95 4.50
N GLU A 138 2.53 -16.81 3.85
CA GLU A 138 1.99 -17.92 3.06
C GLU A 138 1.38 -19.02 3.95
N GLN A 139 2.11 -19.48 4.96
CA GLN A 139 1.77 -20.69 5.69
C GLN A 139 0.80 -20.46 6.85
N LYS A 140 0.91 -19.32 7.55
CA LYS A 140 0.07 -18.98 8.70
C LYS A 140 -1.12 -18.13 8.29
N LEU A 141 -0.87 -17.04 7.55
CA LEU A 141 -1.93 -16.13 7.10
C LEU A 141 -2.66 -16.61 5.83
N LYS A 142 -2.17 -17.70 5.19
CA LYS A 142 -2.76 -18.29 3.98
C LYS A 142 -2.85 -17.30 2.81
N LEU A 143 -1.89 -16.39 2.71
CA LEU A 143 -1.79 -15.44 1.60
C LEU A 143 -1.23 -16.15 0.36
N THR A 144 -1.76 -15.81 -0.80
CA THR A 144 -1.15 -16.16 -2.09
C THR A 144 0.03 -15.21 -2.34
N ILE A 145 1.23 -15.74 -2.46
CA ILE A 145 2.43 -14.93 -2.72
C ILE A 145 2.63 -14.80 -4.22
N LEU A 146 2.84 -13.58 -4.69
CA LEU A 146 3.16 -13.29 -6.08
C LEU A 146 4.44 -12.45 -6.16
N MET A 147 5.41 -12.90 -6.96
CA MET A 147 6.70 -12.21 -7.11
C MET A 147 6.79 -11.51 -8.46
N MET A 148 7.26 -10.27 -8.47
CA MET A 148 7.55 -9.48 -9.69
C MET A 148 8.49 -8.31 -9.39
N SER A 149 8.98 -7.56 -10.38
CA SER A 149 9.78 -6.35 -10.11
C SER A 149 8.92 -5.17 -9.64
N ASN A 150 9.56 -4.12 -9.08
CA ASN A 150 8.87 -2.89 -8.69
C ASN A 150 8.18 -2.22 -9.88
N GLU A 151 8.87 -2.18 -11.03
CA GLU A 151 8.40 -1.55 -12.27
C GLU A 151 7.24 -2.35 -12.85
N ALA A 152 7.36 -3.69 -12.92
CA ALA A 152 6.30 -4.56 -13.40
C ALA A 152 5.06 -4.51 -12.49
N HIS A 153 5.24 -4.26 -11.19
CA HIS A 153 4.14 -4.02 -10.26
C HIS A 153 3.45 -2.70 -10.55
N ASP A 154 4.19 -1.59 -10.58
CA ASP A 154 3.60 -0.26 -10.73
C ASP A 154 2.98 -0.07 -12.12
N GLN A 155 3.55 -0.67 -13.17
CA GLN A 155 2.94 -0.66 -14.51
C GLN A 155 1.56 -1.33 -14.49
N ARG A 156 1.46 -2.55 -13.91
CA ARG A 156 0.16 -3.23 -13.77
C ARG A 156 -0.80 -2.50 -12.85
N MET A 157 -0.30 -1.90 -11.77
CA MET A 157 -1.12 -1.14 -10.84
C MET A 157 -1.57 0.21 -11.40
N ALA A 158 -1.00 0.69 -12.50
CA ALA A 158 -1.55 1.83 -13.23
C ALA A 158 -2.91 1.45 -13.83
N GLU A 159 -2.95 0.38 -14.62
CA GLU A 159 -4.17 -0.12 -15.27
C GLU A 159 -5.23 -0.61 -14.25
N ILE A 160 -4.79 -1.09 -13.07
CA ILE A 160 -5.68 -1.63 -12.04
C ILE A 160 -6.01 -0.58 -10.99
N HIS A 161 -5.05 -0.22 -10.13
CA HIS A 161 -5.29 0.59 -8.95
C HIS A 161 -5.44 2.08 -9.29
N VAL A 162 -4.57 2.64 -10.13
CA VAL A 162 -4.63 4.06 -10.48
C VAL A 162 -5.96 4.36 -11.17
N LEU A 163 -6.33 3.59 -12.20
CA LEU A 163 -7.61 3.78 -12.87
C LEU A 163 -8.80 3.59 -11.93
N THR A 164 -8.85 2.49 -11.15
CA THR A 164 -9.97 2.22 -10.24
C THR A 164 -10.19 3.38 -9.28
N PHE A 165 -9.15 3.86 -8.60
CA PHE A 165 -9.27 4.96 -7.64
C PHE A 165 -9.56 6.30 -8.33
N PHE A 166 -9.01 6.53 -9.52
CA PHE A 166 -9.28 7.76 -10.27
C PHE A 166 -10.74 7.87 -10.68
N ILE A 167 -11.32 6.78 -11.19
CA ILE A 167 -12.74 6.70 -11.57
C ILE A 167 -13.62 6.79 -10.31
N ALA A 168 -13.28 6.07 -9.24
CA ALA A 168 -14.01 6.14 -7.98
C ALA A 168 -14.11 7.57 -7.44
N ARG A 169 -12.99 8.31 -7.43
CA ARG A 169 -12.95 9.73 -7.02
C ARG A 169 -13.83 10.61 -7.91
N ALA A 170 -13.81 10.40 -9.23
CA ALA A 170 -14.67 11.15 -10.15
C ALA A 170 -16.16 10.89 -9.88
N LEU A 171 -16.55 9.63 -9.70
CA LEU A 171 -17.94 9.25 -9.37
C LEU A 171 -18.38 9.80 -8.00
N GLN A 172 -17.47 9.83 -7.02
CA GLN A 172 -17.71 10.46 -5.73
C GLN A 172 -17.96 11.96 -5.87
N GLN A 173 -17.17 12.66 -6.69
CA GLN A 173 -17.31 14.10 -6.95
C GLN A 173 -18.55 14.46 -7.77
N LEU A 174 -19.08 13.52 -8.56
CA LEU A 174 -20.37 13.67 -9.24
C LEU A 174 -21.57 13.54 -8.28
N GLU A 175 -21.31 13.22 -6.99
CA GLU A 175 -22.33 13.10 -5.94
C GLU A 175 -23.46 12.16 -6.36
N LEU A 176 -23.12 10.98 -6.88
CA LEU A 176 -24.13 10.00 -7.28
C LEU A 176 -24.96 9.54 -6.07
N HIS A 177 -26.27 9.41 -6.28
CA HIS A 177 -27.23 9.03 -5.23
C HIS A 177 -28.11 7.85 -5.67
N SER A 178 -28.57 7.07 -4.69
CA SER A 178 -29.50 5.96 -4.92
C SER A 178 -30.86 6.50 -5.37
N GLU A 179 -31.48 5.82 -6.34
CA GLU A 179 -32.80 6.16 -6.88
C GLU A 179 -33.74 4.94 -6.87
N PRO A 180 -35.06 5.10 -6.70
CA PRO A 180 -36.01 3.98 -6.62
C PRO A 180 -36.09 3.10 -7.88
N PHE A 181 -35.63 3.60 -9.02
CA PHE A 181 -35.70 2.94 -10.34
C PHE A 181 -34.31 2.64 -10.93
N MET A 182 -33.29 2.52 -10.09
CA MET A 182 -31.94 2.22 -10.54
C MET A 182 -31.77 0.80 -11.07
N THR A 183 -30.85 0.64 -12.02
CA THR A 183 -30.46 -0.66 -12.56
C THR A 183 -29.33 -1.27 -11.72
N PRO A 184 -29.13 -2.61 -11.77
CA PRO A 184 -27.97 -3.24 -11.15
C PRO A 184 -26.63 -2.66 -11.62
N SER A 185 -26.54 -2.19 -12.87
CA SER A 185 -25.33 -1.55 -13.40
C SER A 185 -25.06 -0.20 -12.74
N PHE A 186 -26.10 0.57 -12.40
CA PHE A 186 -25.92 1.82 -11.66
C PHE A 186 -25.48 1.56 -10.21
N GLN A 187 -25.91 0.45 -9.60
CA GLN A 187 -25.40 0.04 -8.28
C GLN A 187 -23.88 -0.13 -8.30
N SER A 188 -23.32 -0.69 -9.37
CA SER A 188 -21.86 -0.84 -9.48
C SER A 188 -21.11 0.51 -9.49
N LEU A 189 -21.71 1.57 -10.03
CA LEU A 189 -21.13 2.92 -9.98
C LEU A 189 -21.20 3.50 -8.56
N LEU A 190 -22.31 3.29 -7.85
CA LEU A 190 -22.44 3.70 -6.44
C LEU A 190 -21.46 2.95 -5.55
N ASP A 191 -21.30 1.64 -5.75
CA ASP A 191 -20.34 0.81 -5.01
C ASP A 191 -18.90 1.29 -5.26
N LEU A 192 -18.58 1.68 -6.50
CA LEU A 192 -17.28 2.23 -6.85
C LEU A 192 -17.07 3.64 -6.26
N ALA A 193 -18.08 4.50 -6.24
CA ALA A 193 -18.01 5.80 -5.56
C ALA A 193 -17.81 5.64 -4.04
N ALA A 194 -18.51 4.67 -3.45
CA ALA A 194 -18.38 4.35 -2.03
C ALA A 194 -16.97 3.84 -1.68
N LEU A 195 -16.27 3.17 -2.60
CA LEU A 195 -14.89 2.73 -2.40
C LEU A 195 -13.97 3.89 -2.02
N ASP A 196 -13.99 5.01 -2.75
CA ASP A 196 -13.11 6.15 -2.45
C ASP A 196 -13.45 6.78 -1.08
N ALA A 197 -14.75 6.85 -0.74
CA ALA A 197 -15.21 7.38 0.54
C ALA A 197 -14.72 6.62 1.78
N THR A 198 -14.34 5.34 1.62
CA THR A 198 -13.82 4.54 2.73
C THR A 198 -12.29 4.58 2.87
N HIS A 199 -11.61 5.32 2.00
CA HIS A 199 -10.15 5.47 2.01
C HIS A 199 -9.72 6.91 2.34
N THR A 200 -8.46 7.08 2.72
CA THR A 200 -7.92 8.40 3.06
C THR A 200 -7.42 9.13 1.82
N ASP A 201 -7.48 10.47 1.81
CA ASP A 201 -6.86 11.26 0.75
C ASP A 201 -5.37 10.97 0.58
N ALA A 202 -4.66 10.70 1.69
CA ALA A 202 -3.25 10.34 1.64
C ALA A 202 -2.99 9.03 0.86
N LEU A 203 -3.92 8.06 0.92
CA LEU A 203 -3.83 6.84 0.11
C LEU A 203 -4.09 7.15 -1.36
N PHE A 204 -5.13 7.94 -1.66
CA PHE A 204 -5.42 8.37 -3.03
C PHE A 204 -4.21 9.08 -3.64
N GLU A 205 -3.64 10.06 -2.96
CA GLU A 205 -2.43 10.75 -3.41
C GLU A 205 -1.24 9.80 -3.56
N THR A 206 -1.06 8.84 -2.65
CA THR A 206 0.01 7.83 -2.76
C THR A 206 -0.14 7.02 -4.04
N ILE A 207 -1.35 6.57 -4.38
CA ILE A 207 -1.59 5.79 -5.60
C ILE A 207 -1.39 6.68 -6.84
N GLN A 208 -2.00 7.88 -6.85
CA GLN A 208 -2.06 8.74 -8.02
C GLN A 208 -0.76 9.47 -8.33
N ASN A 209 -0.01 9.87 -7.31
CA ASN A 209 1.24 10.61 -7.45
C ASN A 209 2.47 9.74 -7.16
N GLY A 210 2.29 8.60 -6.50
CA GLY A 210 3.38 7.70 -6.15
C GLY A 210 3.76 6.72 -7.26
N ASN A 211 2.82 6.36 -8.13
CA ASN A 211 3.07 5.47 -9.26
C ASN A 211 3.58 6.26 -10.48
N PRO A 212 4.78 5.97 -11.02
CA PRO A 212 5.36 6.72 -12.15
C PRO A 212 4.56 6.59 -13.46
N PHE A 213 3.74 5.56 -13.61
CA PHE A 213 2.92 5.32 -14.81
C PHE A 213 1.51 5.94 -14.69
N ALA A 214 1.15 6.47 -13.53
CA ALA A 214 -0.21 6.93 -13.25
C ALA A 214 -0.68 8.09 -14.13
N ALA A 215 0.22 9.04 -14.43
CA ALA A 215 -0.15 10.22 -15.19
C ALA A 215 -0.51 9.89 -16.65
N GLU A 216 0.26 9.00 -17.28
CA GLU A 216 0.00 8.50 -18.62
C GLU A 216 -1.33 7.74 -18.67
N GLU A 217 -1.55 6.86 -17.70
CA GLU A 217 -2.76 6.05 -17.64
C GLU A 217 -4.03 6.90 -17.49
N ARG A 218 -4.00 7.93 -16.61
CA ARG A 218 -5.10 8.89 -16.48
C ARG A 218 -5.33 9.68 -17.77
N ALA A 219 -4.26 10.13 -18.44
CA ALA A 219 -4.37 10.88 -19.68
C ALA A 219 -5.00 10.03 -20.79
N ASN A 220 -4.61 8.76 -20.89
CA ASN A 220 -5.19 7.79 -21.83
C ASN A 220 -6.68 7.57 -21.56
N PHE A 221 -7.07 7.40 -20.29
CA PHE A 221 -8.48 7.27 -19.90
C PHE A 221 -9.31 8.51 -20.27
N ILE A 222 -8.83 9.71 -19.94
CA ILE A 222 -9.52 10.97 -20.25
C ILE A 222 -9.67 11.15 -21.76
N LYS A 223 -8.60 10.91 -22.52
CA LYS A 223 -8.62 11.00 -23.98
C LYS A 223 -9.66 10.04 -24.57
N THR A 224 -9.72 8.81 -24.07
CA THR A 224 -10.69 7.80 -24.52
C THR A 224 -12.13 8.27 -24.30
N LEU A 225 -12.45 8.86 -23.14
CA LEU A 225 -13.78 9.42 -22.88
C LEU A 225 -14.12 10.59 -23.82
N GLN A 226 -13.16 11.46 -24.10
CA GLN A 226 -13.35 12.57 -25.03
C GLN A 226 -13.58 12.11 -26.47
N GLU A 227 -12.90 11.06 -26.91
CA GLU A 227 -13.10 10.46 -28.23
C GLU A 227 -14.51 9.86 -28.35
N ILE A 228 -14.96 9.12 -27.33
CA ILE A 228 -16.33 8.60 -27.27
C ILE A 228 -17.38 9.71 -27.35
N ASP A 229 -17.22 10.78 -26.56
CA ASP A 229 -18.16 11.92 -26.53
C ASP A 229 -18.22 12.66 -27.88
N LYS A 230 -17.05 12.83 -28.51
CA LYS A 230 -16.95 13.43 -29.84
C LYS A 230 -17.67 12.59 -30.90
N ASP A 231 -17.47 11.28 -30.89
CA ASP A 231 -18.12 10.37 -31.84
C ASP A 231 -19.65 10.41 -31.71
N LEU A 232 -20.16 10.49 -30.48
CA LEU A 232 -21.61 10.65 -30.24
C LEU A 232 -22.14 12.01 -30.72
N SER A 233 -21.39 13.08 -30.49
CA SER A 233 -21.77 14.45 -30.87
C SER A 233 -21.68 14.70 -32.39
N SER A 234 -20.85 13.93 -33.09
CA SER A 234 -20.67 14.05 -34.55
C SER A 234 -21.72 13.31 -35.38
N ASN A 235 -22.56 12.47 -34.75
CA ASN A 235 -23.67 11.74 -35.36
C ASN A 235 -25.04 12.43 -35.18
N THR A 236 -25.03 13.66 -34.67
CA THR A 236 -26.18 14.61 -34.60
C THR A 236 -25.94 15.80 -35.52
#